data_AF-A0A3E3K0Q1-F1
#
_entry.id   AF-A0A3E3K0Q1-F1
#
_cell.length_a   1.000
_cell.length_b   1.000
_cell.length_c   1.000
_cell.angle_alpha   90.00
_cell.angle_beta   90.00
_cell.angle_gamma   90.00
#
_symmetry.space_group_name_H-M   'P 1'
#
loop_
_entity.id
_entity.type
_entity.pdbx_description
1 polymer ?
#
loop_
_entity_poly.entity_id
_entity_poly.type
_entity_poly.pdbx_seq_one_letter_code
_entity_poly.pdbx_strand_id
1 'polypeptide(L)' 'MVLLYLFIEKYKLSEIQELSRFAEGLEKDIEAVENSVASPLSNGFVEGTNNKLKMVKRTMYDRCSRQLLEAKLMYRPNV' A
#
# COMPACT_ATOMS: atom_id res chain seq x y z
N MET A 1 8.42 -13.23 -13.03
CA MET A 1 9.23 -11.99 -13.09
C MET A 1 9.58 -11.51 -14.48
N VAL A 2 9.76 -12.36 -15.50
CA VAL A 2 10.11 -11.91 -16.87
C VAL A 2 9.19 -10.79 -17.42
N LEU A 3 7.89 -10.90 -17.22
CA LEU A 3 6.93 -9.87 -17.67
C LEU A 3 7.08 -8.52 -16.94
N LEU A 4 7.55 -8.51 -15.70
CA LEU A 4 7.80 -7.28 -14.93
C LEU A 4 8.96 -6.50 -15.55
N TYR A 5 10.09 -7.17 -15.80
CA TYR A 5 11.26 -6.56 -16.42
C TYR A 5 10.96 -6.04 -17.83
N LEU A 6 10.26 -6.83 -18.66
CA LEU A 6 9.83 -6.39 -19.99
C LEU A 6 8.91 -5.17 -19.94
N PHE A 7 8.01 -5.10 -18.96
CA PHE A 7 7.14 -3.94 -18.78
C PHE A 7 7.95 -2.69 -18.41
N ILE A 8 8.86 -2.80 -17.43
CA ILE A 8 9.69 -1.69 -17.00
C ILE A 8 10.51 -1.16 -18.18
N GLU A 9 11.24 -2.03 -18.89
CA GLU A 9 12.06 -1.64 -20.05
C GLU A 9 11.24 -0.95 -21.14
N LYS A 10 10.06 -1.50 -21.47
CA LYS A 10 9.20 -0.96 -22.52
C LYS A 10 8.65 0.43 -22.20
N TYR A 11 8.27 0.68 -20.93
CA TYR A 11 7.53 1.88 -20.55
C TYR A 11 8.37 2.95 -19.86
N LYS A 12 9.61 2.65 -19.45
CA LYS A 12 10.52 3.62 -18.81
C LYS A 12 10.75 4.87 -19.65
N LEU A 13 10.85 4.72 -20.97
CA LEU A 13 11.03 5.82 -21.93
C LEU A 13 9.73 6.21 -22.64
N SER A 14 8.57 5.85 -22.08
CA SER A 14 7.28 6.23 -22.67
C SER A 14 7.09 7.74 -22.66
N GLU A 15 6.53 8.27 -23.76
CA GLU A 15 6.11 9.68 -23.84
C GLU A 15 4.97 10.01 -22.86
N ILE A 16 4.26 8.99 -22.37
CA ILE A 16 3.25 9.14 -21.33
C ILE A 16 3.97 9.19 -19.98
N GLN A 17 4.02 10.38 -19.38
CA GLN A 17 4.77 10.64 -18.16
C GLN A 17 4.33 9.74 -16.99
N GLU A 18 3.04 9.44 -16.87
CA GLU A 18 2.49 8.57 -15.84
C GLU A 18 3.03 7.14 -15.96
N LEU A 19 3.15 6.62 -17.19
CA LEU A 19 3.69 5.28 -17.44
C LEU A 19 5.20 5.23 -17.20
N SER A 20 5.93 6.25 -17.66
CA SER A 20 7.37 6.36 -17.42
C SER A 20 7.67 6.42 -15.92
N ARG A 21 6.98 7.29 -15.17
CA ARG A 21 7.15 7.41 -13.71
C ARG A 21 6.74 6.13 -12.96
N PHE A 22 5.71 5.44 -13.43
CA PHE A 22 5.30 4.17 -12.85
C PHE A 22 6.37 3.08 -13.06
N ALA A 23 6.91 2.96 -14.28
CA ALA A 23 8.00 2.04 -14.59
C ALA A 23 9.26 2.35 -13.77
N GLU A 24 9.65 3.62 -13.64
CA GLU A 24 10.76 4.05 -12.78
C GLU A 24 10.54 3.71 -11.30
N GLY A 25 9.30 3.85 -10.80
CA GLY A 25 8.94 3.48 -9.44
C GLY A 25 9.10 1.98 -9.21
N LEU A 26 8.60 1.16 -10.13
CA LEU A 26 8.75 -0.30 -10.08
C LEU A 26 10.22 -0.73 -10.11
N GLU A 27 11.05 -0.05 -10.90
CA GLU A 27 12.48 -0.32 -10.97
C GLU A 27 13.21 0.03 -9.67
N LYS A 28 12.86 1.16 -9.03
CA LYS A 28 13.42 1.57 -7.73
C LYS A 28 13.07 0.59 -6.62
N ASP A 29 11.85 0.05 -6.64
CA ASP A 29 11.32 -0.84 -5.60
C ASP A 29 11.38 -2.32 -6.02
N ILE A 30 12.24 -2.70 -6.97
CA ILE A 30 12.24 -4.02 -7.63
C ILE A 30 12.29 -5.18 -6.62
N GLU A 31 13.12 -5.08 -5.59
CA GLU A 31 13.26 -6.11 -4.56
C GLU A 31 11.95 -6.31 -3.78
N ALA A 32 11.27 -5.22 -3.45
CA ALA A 32 9.99 -5.28 -2.74
C ALA A 32 8.90 -5.88 -3.63
N VAL A 33 8.87 -5.52 -4.92
CA VAL A 33 7.93 -6.07 -5.90
C VAL A 33 8.16 -7.56 -6.10
N GLU A 34 9.40 -8.01 -6.23
CA GLU A 34 9.72 -9.44 -6.35
C GLU A 34 9.33 -10.22 -5.10
N ASN A 35 9.67 -9.68 -3.92
CA ASN A 35 9.30 -10.28 -2.65
C ASN A 35 7.78 -10.33 -2.44
N SER A 36 7.01 -9.37 -2.97
CA SER A 36 5.54 -9.39 -2.87
C SER A 36 4.89 -10.63 -3.50
N VAL A 37 5.56 -11.24 -4.48
CA VAL A 37 5.07 -12.44 -5.20
C VAL A 37 5.78 -13.71 -4.73
N ALA A 38 7.08 -13.63 -4.44
CA ALA A 38 7.89 -14.79 -4.06
C ALA A 38 7.70 -15.18 -2.58
N SER A 39 7.37 -14.21 -1.72
CA SER A 39 7.21 -14.47 -0.29
C SER A 39 5.95 -15.29 -0.01
N PRO A 40 6.02 -16.30 0.88
CA PRO A 40 4.83 -17.00 1.37
C PRO A 40 4.03 -16.14 2.36
N LEU A 41 4.58 -15.01 2.81
CA LEU A 41 3.94 -14.13 3.77
C LEU A 41 2.96 -13.19 3.05
N SER A 42 1.73 -13.15 3.55
CA SER A 42 0.71 -12.22 3.05
C SER A 42 0.84 -10.85 3.72
N ASN A 43 0.81 -9.79 2.92
CA ASN A 43 0.66 -8.42 3.42
C ASN A 43 -0.76 -8.12 3.94
N GLY A 44 -1.70 -9.07 3.82
CA GLY A 44 -3.11 -8.88 4.14
C GLY A 44 -3.38 -8.51 5.60
N PHE A 45 -2.58 -8.99 6.55
CA PHE A 45 -2.71 -8.60 7.96
C PHE A 45 -2.40 -7.11 8.19
N VAL A 46 -1.30 -6.64 7.58
CA VAL A 46 -0.86 -5.24 7.64
C VAL A 46 -1.88 -4.35 6.92
N GLU A 47 -2.31 -4.75 5.73
CA GLU A 47 -3.32 -4.02 4.96
C GLU A 47 -4.67 -4.00 5.65
N GLY A 48 -5.09 -5.10 6.29
CA GLY A 48 -6.31 -5.17 7.09
C GLY A 48 -6.28 -4.18 8.25
N THR A 49 -5.16 -4.09 8.96
CA THR A 49 -4.96 -3.11 10.04
C THR A 49 -5.00 -1.68 9.51
N ASN A 50 -4.32 -1.40 8.40
CA ASN A 50 -4.33 -0.10 7.73
C ASN A 50 -5.74 0.29 7.27
N ASN A 51 -6.50 -0.65 6.71
CA ASN A 51 -7.87 -0.43 6.25
C ASN A 51 -8.81 -0.15 7.42
N LYS A 52 -8.71 -0.91 8.52
CA LYS A 52 -9.46 -0.63 9.75
C LYS A 52 -9.16 0.77 10.28
N LEU A 53 -7.88 1.14 10.38
CA LEU A 53 -7.45 2.47 10.83
C LEU A 53 -8.02 3.58 9.94
N LYS A 54 -7.86 3.45 8.61
CA LYS A 54 -8.39 4.42 7.64
C LYS A 54 -9.92 4.53 7.75
N MET A 55 -10.63 3.42 7.92
CA MET A 55 -12.08 3.42 8.10
C MET A 55 -12.48 4.19 9.36
N VAL A 56 -11.86 3.87 10.51
CA VAL A 56 -12.17 4.52 11.79
C VAL A 56 -11.88 6.02 11.72
N LYS A 57 -10.79 6.42 11.06
CA LYS A 57 -10.50 7.84 10.83
C LYS A 57 -11.56 8.52 9.95
N ARG A 58 -12.02 7.85 8.88
CA ARG A 58 -13.04 8.41 7.96
C ARG A 58 -14.39 8.65 8.63
N THR A 59 -14.80 7.85 9.60
CA THR A 59 -16.09 8.07 10.30
C THR A 59 -16.09 9.32 11.19
N MET A 60 -14.91 9.84 11.53
CA MET A 60 -14.75 11.02 12.37
C MET A 60 -14.39 12.29 11.59
N TYR A 61 -13.98 12.17 10.33
CA TYR A 61 -13.48 13.28 9.50
C TYR A 61 -12.38 14.08 10.24
N ASP A 62 -12.41 15.41 10.18
CA ASP A 62 -11.42 16.31 10.79
C ASP A 62 -11.47 16.37 12.32
N ARG A 63 -12.41 15.64 12.95
CA ARG A 63 -12.57 15.60 14.42
C ARG A 63 -11.78 14.47 15.07
N CYS A 64 -10.84 13.86 14.34
CA CYS A 64 -10.07 12.72 14.79
C CYS A 64 -8.68 13.14 15.30
N SER A 65 -8.57 13.50 16.58
CA SER A 65 -7.26 13.65 17.22
C SER A 65 -6.57 12.28 17.31
N ARG A 66 -5.24 12.26 17.39
CA ARG A 66 -4.47 11.01 17.54
C ARG A 66 -4.94 10.19 18.76
N GLN A 67 -5.15 10.85 19.90
CA GLN A 67 -5.63 10.22 21.13
C GLN A 67 -7.01 9.57 20.94
N LEU A 68 -7.92 10.26 20.24
CA LEU A 68 -9.26 9.73 19.97
C LEU A 68 -9.21 8.54 18.99
N LEU A 69 -8.32 8.58 17.99
CA LEU A 69 -8.11 7.47 17.08
C LEU A 69 -7.60 6.23 17.81
N GLU A 70 -6.58 6.40 18.67
CA GLU A 70 -6.00 5.33 19.49
C GLU A 70 -7.09 4.73 20.41
N ALA A 71 -7.86 5.57 21.11
CA ALA A 71 -8.95 5.12 21.97
C ALA A 71 -10.00 4.29 21.21
N LYS A 72 -10.41 4.71 20.02
CA LYS A 72 -11.37 3.96 19.20
C LYS A 72 -10.80 2.67 18.59
N LEU A 73 -9.49 2.63 18.31
CA LEU A 73 -8.85 1.41 17.82
C LEU A 73 -8.69 0.36 18.92
N MET A 74 -8.41 0.81 20.14
CA MET A 74 -8.30 -0.02 21.34
C MET A 74 -9.67 -0.43 21.91
N TYR A 75 -10.72 0.33 21.63
CA TYR A 75 -12.08 0.03 22.04
C TYR A 75 -12.52 -1.33 21.49
N ARG A 76 -12.55 -2.33 22.37
CA ARG A 76 -13.28 -3.58 22.15
C ARG A 76 -14.65 -3.39 22.76
N PRO A 77 -15.73 -3.26 21.96
CA PRO A 77 -17.06 -3.35 22.55
C PRO A 77 -17.16 -4.68 23.30
N ASN A 78 -17.62 -4.64 24.54
CA ASN A 78 -17.76 -5.81 25.39
C ASN A 78 -18.54 -6.88 24.62
N VAL A 79 -17.84 -7.93 24.23
CA VAL A 79 -18.40 -9.26 23.93
C VAL A 79 -18.36 -10.07 25.21
#